data_AF-A0AAV2YNE2-F1
#
_entry.id   AF-A0AAV2YNE2-F1
#
_cell.length_a   1.000
_cell.length_b   1.000
_cell.length_c   1.000
_cell.angle_alpha   90.00
_cell.angle_beta   90.00
_cell.angle_gamma   90.00
#
_symmetry.space_group_name_H-M   'P 1'
#
loop_
_entity.id
_entity.type
_entity.pdbx_description
1 polymer ?
#
loop_
_entity_poly.entity_id
_entity_poly.type
_entity_poly.pdbx_seq_one_letter_code
_entity_poly.pdbx_strand_id
1 'polypeptide(L)' 'MEEGMIQMTTGLEALCDVKNLDVTVGIVTDYAQWVFMISDDQKIRMHQCKLALSDSLPTNESLKDLVGKIHGLLANVA' A
#
# COMPACT_ATOMS: atom_id res chain seq x y z
N MET A 1 11.30 -3.97 5.60
CA MET A 1 9.99 -3.29 5.59
C MET A 1 10.13 -1.81 5.90
N GLU A 2 10.71 -1.45 7.05
CA GLU A 2 10.91 -0.05 7.48
C GLU A 2 11.57 0.84 6.43
N GLU A 3 12.74 0.45 5.89
CA GLU A 3 13.43 1.22 4.85
C GLU A 3 12.57 1.44 3.60
N GLY A 4 11.82 0.41 3.19
CA GLY A 4 10.90 0.50 2.05
C GLY A 4 9.75 1.47 2.31
N MET A 5 9.23 1.54 3.55
CA MET A 5 8.22 2.53 3.93
C MET A 5 8.78 3.96 3.93
N ILE A 6 10.01 4.16 4.44
CA ILE A 6 10.68 5.47 4.43
C ILE A 6 10.85 5.97 3.00
N GLN A 7 11.38 5.11 2.12
CA GLN A 7 11.57 5.45 0.70
C GLN A 7 10.24 5.71 0.00
N MET A 8 9.20 4.92 0.30
CA MET A 8 7.87 5.10 -0.28
C MET A 8 7.26 6.44 0.13
N THR A 9 7.29 6.80 1.41
CA THR A 9 6.79 8.10 1.92
C THR A 9 7.40 9.26 1.14
N THR A 10 8.73 9.33 1.09
CA THR A 10 9.42 10.41 0.36
C THR A 10 9.11 10.39 -1.14
N GLY A 11 8.99 9.20 -1.72
CA GLY A 11 8.63 9.03 -3.13
C GLY A 11 7.22 9.52 -3.47
N LEU A 12 6.25 9.29 -2.58
CA LEU A 12 4.86 9.74 -2.74
C LEU A 12 4.75 11.26 -2.68
N GLU A 13 5.41 11.89 -1.70
CA GLU A 13 5.45 13.36 -1.58
C GLU A 13 6.11 14.00 -2.81
N ALA A 14 7.30 13.50 -3.19
CA ALA A 14 7.99 14.00 -4.37
C ALA A 14 7.16 13.81 -5.66
N LEU A 15 6.41 12.71 -5.77
CA LEU A 15 5.54 12.47 -6.92
C LEU A 15 4.34 13.43 -6.94
N CYS A 16 3.70 13.67 -5.79
CA CYS A 16 2.65 14.68 -5.64
C CYS A 16 3.13 16.05 -6.14
N ASP A 17 4.29 16.51 -5.65
CA ASP A 17 4.85 17.81 -6.00
C ASP A 17 5.20 17.92 -7.49
N VAL A 18 5.90 16.93 -8.03
CA VAL A 18 6.38 16.96 -9.43
C VAL A 18 5.25 16.82 -10.44
N LYS A 19 4.18 16.11 -10.08
CA LYS A 19 3.05 15.82 -10.97
C LYS A 19 1.81 16.64 -10.67
N ASN A 20 1.84 17.48 -9.63
CA ASN A 20 0.70 18.25 -9.13
C ASN A 20 -0.53 17.35 -8.93
N LEU A 21 -0.34 16.25 -8.19
CA LEU A 21 -1.38 15.26 -7.88
C LEU A 21 -1.91 15.49 -6.47
N ASP A 22 -3.23 15.53 -6.34
CA ASP A 22 -3.92 15.67 -5.04
C ASP A 22 -3.78 14.42 -4.16
N VAL A 23 -3.60 13.25 -4.79
CA VAL A 23 -3.46 11.95 -4.11
C VAL A 23 -2.43 11.09 -4.80
N THR A 24 -1.53 10.48 -4.02
CA THR A 24 -0.64 9.41 -4.47
C THR A 24 -0.78 8.18 -3.57
N VAL A 25 -0.59 7.00 -4.16
CA VAL A 25 -0.71 5.73 -3.44
C VAL A 25 0.52 4.87 -3.62
N GLY A 26 0.87 4.16 -2.55
CA GLY A 26 2.04 3.30 -2.48
C GLY A 26 1.73 1.94 -1.89
N ILE A 27 2.44 0.92 -2.34
CA ILE A 27 2.41 -0.42 -1.78
C ILE A 27 3.84 -0.85 -1.49
N VAL A 28 4.12 -1.20 -0.24
CA VAL A 28 5.40 -1.79 0.19
C VAL A 28 5.13 -3.21 0.62
N THR A 29 5.89 -4.17 0.10
CA THR A 29 5.68 -5.59 0.42
C THR A 29 6.97 -6.41 0.42
N ASP A 30 7.01 -7.43 1.29
CA ASP A 30 7.97 -8.54 1.25
C ASP A 30 7.32 -9.86 0.80
N TYR A 31 6.17 -9.76 0.10
CA TYR A 31 5.24 -10.82 -0.28
C TYR A 31 4.43 -11.45 0.86
N ALA A 32 4.94 -11.46 2.10
CA ALA A 32 4.18 -11.95 3.26
C ALA A 32 3.43 -10.83 3.99
N GLN A 33 4.04 -9.65 4.07
CA GLN A 33 3.55 -8.43 4.69
C GLN A 33 3.36 -7.37 3.62
N TRP A 34 2.29 -6.60 3.77
CA TRP A 34 1.89 -5.57 2.83
C TRP A 34 1.52 -4.32 3.61
N VAL A 35 2.04 -3.18 3.16
CA VAL A 35 1.73 -1.86 3.69
C VAL A 35 1.18 -1.03 2.54
N PHE A 36 -0.06 -0.58 2.70
CA PHE A 36 -0.74 0.32 1.78
C PHE A 36 -0.64 1.73 2.31
N MET A 37 -0.26 2.66 1.45
CA MET A 37 -0.03 4.06 1.81
C MET A 37 -0.86 4.95 0.90
N ILE A 38 -1.52 5.96 1.48
CA ILE A 38 -2.23 7.01 0.74
C ILE A 38 -1.69 8.33 1.26
N SER A 39 -1.08 9.11 0.38
CA SER A 39 -0.70 10.49 0.64
C SER A 39 -1.74 11.40 0.02
N ASP A 40 -2.30 12.30 0.82
CA ASP A 40 -3.11 13.44 0.36
C ASP A 40 -2.62 14.73 1.03
N ASP A 41 -3.24 15.86 0.67
CA ASP A 41 -2.89 17.21 1.14
C ASP A 41 -2.74 17.37 2.66
N GLN A 42 -3.32 16.47 3.46
CA GLN A 42 -3.34 16.59 4.91
C GLN A 42 -2.40 15.61 5.61
N LYS A 43 -2.23 14.40 5.08
CA LYS A 43 -1.50 13.33 5.76
C LYS A 43 -1.23 12.11 4.89
N ILE A 44 -0.20 11.37 5.30
CA ILE A 44 0.01 9.99 4.87
C ILE A 44 -0.75 9.04 5.80
N ARG A 45 -1.68 8.27 5.25
CA ARG A 45 -2.36 7.15 5.92
C ARG A 45 -1.71 5.84 5.56
N MET A 46 -1.61 4.94 6.53
CA MET A 46 -1.01 3.62 6.35
C MET A 46 -1.96 2.53 6.85
N HIS A 47 -2.07 1.45 6.07
CA HIS A 47 -2.78 0.23 6.46
C HIS A 47 -1.87 -0.97 6.25
N GLN A 48 -1.72 -1.82 7.26
CA GLN A 48 -0.89 -3.01 7.19
C GLN A 48 -1.76 -4.26 7.08
N CYS A 49 -1.34 -5.23 6.26
CA CYS A 49 -1.88 -6.57 6.29
C CYS A 49 -0.79 -7.63 6.14
N LYS A 50 -1.08 -8.83 6.63
CA LYS A 50 -0.20 -9.99 6.51
C LYS A 50 -0.97 -11.12 5.86
N LEU A 51 -0.39 -11.76 4.86
CA LEU A 51 -0.97 -12.94 4.24
C LEU A 51 -0.96 -14.10 5.24
N ALA A 52 -2.08 -14.82 5.32
CA ALA A 52 -2.15 -16.07 6.03
C ALA A 52 -1.52 -17.16 5.15
N LEU A 53 -0.65 -17.97 5.75
CA LEU A 53 0.04 -19.04 5.03
C LEU A 53 -0.45 -20.40 5.52
N SER A 54 -0.65 -21.33 4.59
CA SER A 54 -0.79 -22.77 4.82
C SER A 54 0.32 -23.47 4.05
N ASP A 55 1.14 -24.25 4.73
CA ASP A 55 2.29 -24.95 4.13
C ASP A 55 3.20 -24.04 3.29
N SER A 56 3.47 -22.83 3.80
CA SER A 56 4.27 -21.78 3.14
C SER A 56 3.64 -21.15 1.89
N LEU A 57 2.40 -21.52 1.53
CA LEU A 57 1.64 -20.90 0.45
C LEU A 57 0.54 -19.99 1.02
N PRO A 58 0.27 -18.83 0.40
CA PRO A 58 -0.85 -17.99 0.80
C PRO A 58 -2.19 -18.73 0.69
N THR A 59 -3.06 -18.56 1.69
CA THR A 59 -4.42 -19.09 1.60
C THR A 59 -5.23 -18.30 0.57
N ASN A 60 -6.14 -18.97 -0.13
CA ASN A 60 -7.07 -18.31 -1.07
C ASN A 60 -7.88 -17.19 -0.40
N GLU A 61 -8.24 -17.35 0.87
CA GLU A 61 -8.95 -16.33 1.64
C GLU A 61 -8.09 -15.08 1.85
N SER A 62 -6.84 -15.24 2.25
CA SER A 62 -5.93 -14.10 2.42
C SER A 62 -5.59 -13.40 1.11
N LEU A 63 -5.51 -14.15 0.00
CA LEU A 63 -5.34 -13.58 -1.34
C LEU A 63 -6.57 -12.77 -1.77
N LYS A 64 -7.79 -13.27 -1.50
CA LYS A 64 -9.02 -12.52 -1.76
C LYS A 64 -9.09 -11.23 -0.95
N ASP A 65 -8.75 -11.28 0.33
CA ASP A 65 -8.66 -10.08 1.17
C ASP A 65 -7.62 -9.09 0.62
N LEU A 66 -6.43 -9.58 0.26
CA LEU A 66 -5.37 -8.74 -0.34
C LEU A 66 -5.85 -8.04 -1.61
N VAL A 67 -6.45 -8.78 -2.55
CA VAL A 67 -7.01 -8.23 -3.79
C VAL A 67 -8.11 -7.20 -3.47
N GLY A 68 -8.96 -7.48 -2.48
CA GLY A 68 -9.97 -6.53 -2.01
C GLY A 68 -9.36 -5.23 -1.49
N LYS A 69 -8.25 -5.29 -0.75
CA LYS A 69 -7.54 -4.09 -0.28
C LYS A 69 -6.89 -3.31 -1.41
N ILE A 70 -6.28 -3.98 -2.39
CA ILE A 70 -5.73 -3.32 -3.59
C ILE A 70 -6.85 -2.63 -4.37
N HIS A 71 -7.97 -3.31 -4.57
CA HIS A 71 -9.13 -2.73 -5.24
C HIS A 71 -9.67 -1.51 -4.48
N GLY A 72 -9.84 -1.63 -3.15
CA GLY A 72 -10.29 -0.52 -2.30
C GLY A 72 -9.33 0.66 -2.33
N LEU A 73 -8.02 0.41 -2.33
CA LEU A 73 -7.00 1.46 -2.45
C LEU A 73 -7.17 2.25 -3.75
N LEU A 74 -7.30 1.55 -4.88
CA LEU A 74 -7.40 2.19 -6.20
C LEU A 74 -8.76 2.85 -6.43
N ALA A 75 -9.85 2.27 -5.93
CA ALA A 75 -11.19 2.83 -6.06
C ALA A 75 -11.40 4.10 -5.22
N ASN A 76 -10.65 4.28 -4.13
CA ASN A 76 -10.72 5.49 -3.31
C ASN A 76 -9.90 6.67 -3.87
N VAL A 77 -9.20 6.47 -4.99
CA VAL A 77 -8.36 7.48 -5.66
C VAL A 77 -8.96 7.90 -7.01
N ALA A 78 -9.86 7.10 -7.57
CA ALA A 78 -10.61 7.39 -8.79
C ALA A 78 -11.88 8.20 -8.49
#